data_AF-A0AA96MFV8-F1
#
_entry.id   AF-A0AA96MFV8-F1
#
_cell.length_a   1.000
_cell.length_b   1.000
_cell.length_c   1.000
_cell.angle_alpha   90.00
_cell.angle_beta   90.00
_cell.angle_gamma   90.00
#
_symmetry.space_group_name_H-M   'P 1'
#
loop_
_entity.id
_entity.type
_entity.pdbx_description
1 polymer ?
#
loop_
_entity_poly.entity_id
_entity_poly.type
_entity_poly.pdbx_seq_one_letter_code
_entity_poly.pdbx_strand_id
1 'polypeptide(L)'
;MICREQDGAFVMVKQHEHGLLAGEFAKWFKEQHTPAEGRRAEVLRAVGNHDRGWIDLDETPFWNDAEGAPYSFIDFPVVPKLTFYRRGIDEVEADTPYGALLCSAHFERLIEVSGEEGPELAQYLQDEAERRARIHRELEQSKPLGEGELYYDARLLQFCDDLSLFLALSEPGSAESEKHPWFADGFSGSGDFSFTSGRAIEAHWQDQSTLTLSPFPFTQEIEVSFKLRRVSRKEIEQKGLARAYRETLEEECRITVTHGPDEAPQAKADAGERSAGQGV
;
A
#
# COMPACT_ATOMS: atom_id res chain seq x y z
N MET A 1 12.81 -1.97 -3.37
CA MET A 1 13.29 -1.31 -2.14
C MET A 1 12.73 0.09 -2.03
N ILE A 2 12.31 0.53 -0.86
CA ILE A 2 11.99 1.92 -0.51
C ILE A 2 13.17 2.45 0.30
N CYS A 3 13.78 3.53 -0.17
CA CYS A 3 14.96 4.13 0.46
C CYS A 3 14.66 5.57 0.85
N ARG A 4 14.94 5.93 2.10
CA ARG A 4 14.96 7.33 2.56
C ARG A 4 16.21 7.59 3.39
N GLU A 5 16.76 8.78 3.28
CA GLU A 5 17.89 9.19 4.10
C GLU A 5 17.42 9.70 5.47
N GLN A 6 18.14 9.32 6.52
CA GLN A 6 17.89 9.82 7.88
C GLN A 6 19.18 9.73 8.71
N ASP A 7 19.60 10.82 9.34
CA ASP A 7 20.71 10.87 10.31
C ASP A 7 22.02 10.22 9.83
N GLY A 8 22.39 10.41 8.56
CA GLY A 8 23.61 9.82 7.98
C GLY A 8 23.51 8.31 7.69
N ALA A 9 22.30 7.76 7.70
CA ALA A 9 21.98 6.40 7.29
C ALA A 9 20.88 6.40 6.21
N PHE A 10 20.74 5.27 5.53
CA PHE A 10 19.58 4.97 4.71
C PHE A 10 18.64 4.06 5.47
N VAL A 11 17.40 4.50 5.66
CA VAL A 11 16.30 3.64 6.11
C VAL A 11 15.74 2.94 4.89
N MET A 12 15.80 1.61 4.93
CA MET A 12 15.45 0.74 3.81
C MET A 12 14.33 -0.21 4.19
N VAL A 13 13.21 -0.12 3.48
CA VAL A 13 12.06 -1.03 3.60
C VAL A 13 11.97 -1.83 2.30
N LYS A 14 11.83 -3.15 2.39
CA LYS A 14 11.63 -3.97 1.19
C LYS A 14 10.33 -3.54 0.49
N GLN A 15 10.31 -3.50 -0.84
CA GLN A 15 9.06 -3.24 -1.56
C GLN A 15 8.02 -4.34 -1.26
N HIS A 16 8.41 -5.60 -1.20
CA HIS A 16 7.45 -6.63 -0.79
C HIS A 16 6.90 -6.44 0.64
N GLU A 17 7.67 -5.81 1.55
CA GLU A 17 7.21 -5.54 2.92
C GLU A 17 6.08 -4.51 2.97
N HIS A 18 6.12 -3.42 2.18
CA HIS A 18 4.96 -2.51 2.12
C HIS A 18 3.76 -3.19 1.47
N GLY A 19 3.97 -4.07 0.49
CA GLY A 19 2.91 -4.91 -0.07
C GLY A 19 2.20 -5.73 1.02
N LEU A 20 2.95 -6.41 1.88
CA LEU A 20 2.38 -7.17 3.01
C LEU A 20 1.64 -6.25 3.99
N LEU A 21 2.20 -5.09 4.30
CA LEU A 21 1.57 -4.07 5.15
C LEU A 21 0.25 -3.55 4.55
N ALA A 22 0.20 -3.29 3.24
CA ALA A 22 -1.01 -2.95 2.51
C ALA A 22 -2.08 -4.06 2.66
N GLY A 23 -1.65 -5.32 2.59
CA GLY A 23 -2.51 -6.49 2.86
C GLY A 23 -3.08 -6.48 4.29
N GLU A 24 -2.29 -6.14 5.30
CA GLU A 24 -2.78 -6.00 6.69
C GLU A 24 -3.83 -4.90 6.81
N PHE A 25 -3.66 -3.75 6.15
CA PHE A 25 -4.69 -2.70 6.12
C PHE A 25 -5.98 -3.18 5.47
N ALA A 26 -5.89 -3.86 4.32
CA ALA A 26 -7.06 -4.35 3.60
C ALA A 26 -7.89 -5.37 4.41
N LYS A 27 -7.27 -6.13 5.32
CA LYS A 27 -8.00 -7.04 6.23
C LYS A 27 -8.97 -6.30 7.14
N TRP A 28 -8.64 -5.08 7.56
CA TRP A 28 -9.46 -4.32 8.51
C TRP A 28 -10.37 -3.28 7.84
N PHE A 29 -10.29 -3.14 6.52
CA PHE A 29 -11.12 -2.21 5.78
C PHE A 29 -12.60 -2.57 5.89
N LYS A 30 -13.48 -1.55 5.95
CA LYS A 30 -14.94 -1.73 6.08
C LYS A 30 -15.51 -2.49 4.87
N GLU A 31 -15.80 -3.77 5.06
CA GLU A 31 -16.25 -4.71 4.01
C GLU A 31 -17.56 -4.29 3.32
N GLN A 32 -18.38 -3.47 3.97
CA GLN A 32 -19.62 -2.93 3.39
C GLN A 32 -19.39 -2.04 2.15
N HIS A 33 -18.14 -1.67 1.85
CA HIS A 33 -17.75 -0.86 0.69
C HIS A 33 -17.01 -1.66 -0.39
N THR A 34 -16.19 -2.63 0.01
CA THR A 34 -15.38 -3.52 -0.85
C THR A 34 -14.62 -4.49 0.07
N PRO A 35 -14.29 -5.72 -0.35
CA PRO A 35 -14.61 -6.34 -1.65
C PRO A 35 -16.02 -6.89 -1.81
N ALA A 36 -16.43 -7.13 -3.06
CA ALA A 36 -17.68 -7.83 -3.37
C ALA A 36 -17.73 -9.24 -2.74
N GLU A 37 -18.95 -9.76 -2.53
CA GLU A 37 -19.15 -11.03 -1.84
C GLU A 37 -18.36 -12.19 -2.50
N GLY A 38 -17.62 -12.91 -1.67
CA GLY A 38 -16.77 -14.02 -2.11
C GLY A 38 -15.52 -13.64 -2.91
N ARG A 39 -15.17 -12.34 -3.06
CA ARG A 39 -13.89 -11.90 -3.66
C ARG A 39 -12.81 -11.61 -2.63
N ARG A 40 -13.18 -11.55 -1.35
CA ARG A 40 -12.32 -11.07 -0.27
C ARG A 40 -10.95 -11.75 -0.23
N ALA A 41 -10.89 -13.06 -0.33
CA ALA A 41 -9.61 -13.78 -0.32
C ALA A 41 -8.72 -13.42 -1.53
N GLU A 42 -9.30 -13.28 -2.72
CA GLU A 42 -8.60 -12.92 -3.94
C GLU A 42 -8.06 -11.48 -3.88
N VAL A 43 -8.87 -10.54 -3.38
CA VAL A 43 -8.45 -9.14 -3.19
C VAL A 43 -7.36 -9.04 -2.14
N LEU A 44 -7.51 -9.67 -0.98
CA LEU A 44 -6.47 -9.64 0.05
C LEU A 44 -5.16 -10.26 -0.45
N ARG A 45 -5.23 -11.32 -1.27
CA ARG A 45 -4.07 -11.89 -1.94
C ARG A 45 -3.42 -10.87 -2.87
N ALA A 46 -4.20 -10.20 -3.70
CA ALA A 46 -3.74 -9.17 -4.63
C ALA A 46 -3.08 -7.99 -3.90
N VAL A 47 -3.78 -7.36 -2.95
CA VAL A 47 -3.26 -6.21 -2.20
C VAL A 47 -1.96 -6.57 -1.49
N GLY A 48 -1.91 -7.72 -0.81
CA GLY A 48 -0.72 -8.19 -0.11
C GLY A 48 0.49 -8.50 -1.01
N ASN A 49 0.27 -8.68 -2.32
CA ASN A 49 1.26 -9.20 -3.26
C ASN A 49 1.36 -8.39 -4.56
N HIS A 50 0.82 -7.16 -4.59
CA HIS A 50 0.87 -6.33 -5.79
C HIS A 50 2.32 -6.10 -6.22
N ASP A 51 3.22 -5.87 -5.26
CA ASP A 51 4.66 -5.73 -5.47
C ASP A 51 5.49 -7.03 -5.28
N ARG A 52 4.86 -8.19 -5.45
CA ARG A 52 5.54 -9.50 -5.33
C ARG A 52 6.76 -9.65 -6.25
N GLY A 53 6.76 -8.97 -7.40
CA GLY A 53 7.90 -8.95 -8.33
C GLY A 53 9.20 -8.45 -7.69
N TRP A 54 9.11 -7.64 -6.64
CA TRP A 54 10.27 -7.04 -5.98
C TRP A 54 11.03 -7.96 -5.05
N ILE A 55 10.50 -9.14 -4.67
CA ILE A 55 11.11 -10.00 -3.64
C ILE A 55 12.62 -10.20 -3.89
N ASP A 56 13.03 -10.52 -5.12
CA ASP A 56 14.45 -10.73 -5.42
C ASP A 56 15.25 -9.43 -5.51
N LEU A 57 14.64 -8.36 -6.03
CA LEU A 57 15.25 -7.03 -6.09
C LEU A 57 15.51 -6.45 -4.69
N ASP A 58 14.68 -6.83 -3.73
CA ASP A 58 14.77 -6.40 -2.34
C ASP A 58 15.90 -7.09 -1.56
N GLU A 59 16.39 -8.25 -2.01
CA GLU A 59 17.47 -8.96 -1.30
C GLU A 59 18.84 -8.32 -1.51
N THR A 60 19.04 -7.58 -2.60
CA THR A 60 20.32 -6.92 -2.90
C THR A 60 20.05 -5.55 -3.53
N PRO A 61 20.01 -4.46 -2.72
CA PRO A 61 19.77 -3.13 -3.24
C PRO A 61 20.93 -2.65 -4.10
N PHE A 62 20.60 -1.83 -5.09
CA PHE A 62 21.53 -1.32 -6.11
C PHE A 62 21.94 0.11 -5.79
N TRP A 63 23.21 0.45 -6.05
CA TRP A 63 23.71 1.81 -5.88
C TRP A 63 23.40 2.66 -7.12
N ASN A 64 22.89 3.87 -6.92
CA ASN A 64 22.68 4.88 -7.94
C ASN A 64 23.85 5.88 -7.88
N ASP A 65 24.77 5.75 -8.84
CA ASP A 65 25.98 6.59 -8.90
C ASP A 65 25.66 8.08 -9.11
N ALA A 66 24.57 8.40 -9.82
CA ALA A 66 24.19 9.76 -10.12
C ALA A 66 23.70 10.50 -8.86
N GLU A 67 22.93 9.81 -8.02
CA GLU A 67 22.33 10.39 -6.80
C GLU A 67 23.23 10.22 -5.56
N GLY A 68 24.31 9.44 -5.64
CA GLY A 68 25.15 9.12 -4.48
C GLY A 68 24.35 8.42 -3.35
N ALA A 69 23.37 7.63 -3.75
CA ALA A 69 22.41 6.94 -2.90
C ALA A 69 22.00 5.60 -3.52
N PRO A 70 21.40 4.68 -2.76
CA PRO A 70 20.77 3.49 -3.30
C PRO A 70 19.56 3.84 -4.18
N TYR A 71 19.34 3.10 -5.25
CA TYR A 71 18.06 3.18 -5.97
C TYR A 71 16.90 2.84 -5.03
N SER A 72 15.89 3.70 -5.04
CA SER A 72 14.56 3.46 -4.49
C SER A 72 13.64 2.94 -5.60
N PHE A 73 12.46 2.44 -5.25
CA PHE A 73 11.46 1.99 -6.22
C PHE A 73 11.03 3.13 -7.16
N ILE A 74 11.11 4.37 -6.68
CA ILE A 74 10.79 5.59 -7.44
C ILE A 74 11.71 5.74 -8.65
N ASP A 75 13.02 5.72 -8.44
CA ASP A 75 14.05 6.02 -9.44
C ASP A 75 14.71 4.78 -10.05
N PHE A 76 14.30 3.58 -9.65
CA PHE A 76 14.84 2.35 -10.22
C PHE A 76 14.51 2.25 -11.73
N PRO A 77 15.44 1.77 -12.59
CA PRO A 77 15.23 1.78 -14.04
C PRO A 77 14.01 0.97 -14.49
N VAL A 78 13.15 1.56 -15.32
CA VAL A 78 11.86 0.98 -15.73
C VAL A 78 11.96 -0.34 -16.48
N VAL A 79 12.86 -0.45 -17.47
CA VAL A 79 12.93 -1.66 -18.31
C VAL A 79 13.23 -2.91 -17.47
N PRO A 80 14.19 -2.88 -16.52
CA PRO A 80 14.30 -3.92 -15.51
C PRO A 80 13.02 -4.17 -14.71
N LYS A 81 12.34 -3.13 -14.19
CA LYS A 81 11.08 -3.27 -13.42
C LYS A 81 10.05 -4.12 -14.17
N LEU A 82 9.85 -3.87 -15.47
CA LEU A 82 8.83 -4.56 -16.27
C LEU A 82 9.00 -6.09 -16.27
N THR A 83 10.23 -6.59 -16.21
CA THR A 83 10.49 -8.03 -16.14
C THR A 83 9.99 -8.62 -14.82
N PHE A 84 10.23 -7.92 -13.71
CA PHE A 84 9.80 -8.34 -12.38
C PHE A 84 8.30 -8.14 -12.17
N TYR A 85 7.70 -7.09 -12.74
CA TYR A 85 6.25 -6.89 -12.72
C TYR A 85 5.51 -8.03 -13.42
N ARG A 86 5.94 -8.42 -14.63
CA ARG A 86 5.36 -9.59 -15.34
C ARG A 86 5.43 -10.84 -14.47
N ARG A 87 6.60 -11.14 -13.90
CA ARG A 87 6.79 -12.32 -13.05
C ARG A 87 5.91 -12.27 -11.79
N GLY A 88 5.83 -11.12 -11.12
CA GLY A 88 5.00 -10.95 -9.94
C GLY A 88 3.52 -11.20 -10.24
N ILE A 89 3.02 -10.67 -11.36
CA ILE A 89 1.65 -10.92 -11.82
C ILE A 89 1.45 -12.39 -12.18
N ASP A 90 2.38 -13.03 -12.88
CA ASP A 90 2.30 -14.46 -13.20
C ASP A 90 2.18 -15.33 -11.94
N GLU A 91 2.97 -15.01 -10.90
CA GLU A 91 2.92 -15.73 -9.62
C GLU A 91 1.59 -15.50 -8.87
N VAL A 92 1.02 -14.29 -8.94
CA VAL A 92 -0.32 -14.02 -8.37
C VAL A 92 -1.41 -14.73 -9.17
N GLU A 93 -1.30 -14.75 -10.50
CA GLU A 93 -2.28 -15.38 -11.38
C GLU A 93 -2.37 -16.89 -11.15
N ALA A 94 -1.24 -17.53 -10.87
CA ALA A 94 -1.19 -18.95 -10.52
C ALA A 94 -2.04 -19.30 -9.28
N ASP A 95 -2.28 -18.33 -8.39
CA ASP A 95 -3.14 -18.48 -7.22
C ASP A 95 -4.58 -17.99 -7.46
N THR A 96 -4.73 -16.80 -8.06
CA THR A 96 -6.02 -16.15 -8.31
C THR A 96 -5.98 -15.31 -9.61
N PRO A 97 -6.76 -15.69 -10.64
CA PRO A 97 -6.91 -14.87 -11.84
C PRO A 97 -7.43 -13.47 -11.53
N TYR A 98 -8.41 -13.33 -10.63
CA TYR A 98 -8.93 -12.02 -10.25
C TYR A 98 -7.87 -11.15 -9.55
N GLY A 99 -7.01 -11.74 -8.71
CA GLY A 99 -5.92 -11.00 -8.10
C GLY A 99 -4.91 -10.49 -9.12
N ALA A 100 -4.59 -11.28 -10.15
CA ALA A 100 -3.72 -10.83 -11.24
C ALA A 100 -4.35 -9.71 -12.08
N LEU A 101 -5.68 -9.75 -12.29
CA LEU A 101 -6.41 -8.66 -12.94
C LEU A 101 -6.26 -7.33 -12.18
N LEU A 102 -6.37 -7.36 -10.84
CA LEU A 102 -6.16 -6.19 -9.98
C LEU A 102 -4.72 -5.68 -10.03
N CYS A 103 -3.72 -6.56 -9.88
CA CYS A 103 -2.31 -6.18 -9.94
C CYS A 103 -1.93 -5.58 -11.31
N SER A 104 -2.43 -6.18 -12.40
CA SER A 104 -2.22 -5.69 -13.77
C SER A 104 -2.81 -4.29 -13.98
N ALA A 105 -4.05 -4.06 -13.52
CA ALA A 105 -4.69 -2.74 -13.60
C ALA A 105 -3.96 -1.70 -12.73
N HIS A 106 -3.43 -2.10 -11.58
CA HIS A 106 -2.65 -1.23 -10.71
C HIS A 106 -1.33 -0.79 -11.37
N PHE A 107 -0.56 -1.71 -11.97
CA PHE A 107 0.68 -1.33 -12.68
C PHE A 107 0.41 -0.50 -13.95
N GLU A 108 -0.67 -0.76 -14.69
CA GLU A 108 -1.08 0.11 -15.80
C GLU A 108 -1.26 1.56 -15.34
N ARG A 109 -1.97 1.75 -14.23
CA ARG A 109 -2.16 3.09 -13.64
C ARG A 109 -0.84 3.71 -13.19
N LEU A 110 0.03 2.96 -12.50
CA LEU A 110 1.32 3.49 -12.04
C LEU A 110 2.18 3.97 -13.21
N ILE A 111 2.17 3.21 -14.32
CA ILE A 111 2.82 3.59 -15.57
C ILE A 111 2.21 4.87 -16.14
N GLU A 112 0.89 4.97 -16.22
CA GLU A 112 0.20 6.17 -16.71
C GLU A 112 0.58 7.42 -15.88
N VAL A 113 0.59 7.30 -14.55
CA VAL A 113 0.94 8.39 -13.63
C VAL A 113 2.43 8.76 -13.71
N SER A 114 3.32 7.79 -13.97
CA SER A 114 4.76 8.05 -14.11
C SER A 114 5.09 8.95 -15.31
N GLY A 115 4.26 8.94 -16.35
CA GLY A 115 4.51 9.65 -17.61
C GLY A 115 5.69 9.09 -18.41
N GLU A 116 6.21 7.91 -18.05
CA GLU A 116 7.27 7.25 -18.80
C GLU A 116 6.75 6.70 -20.14
N GLU A 117 7.60 6.74 -21.18
CA GLU A 117 7.28 6.27 -22.52
C GLU A 117 8.44 5.45 -23.10
N GLY A 118 8.13 4.46 -23.93
CA GLY A 118 9.15 3.65 -24.62
C GLY A 118 8.58 2.40 -25.28
N PRO A 119 9.31 1.78 -26.22
CA PRO A 119 8.82 0.61 -26.94
C PRO A 119 8.65 -0.61 -26.02
N GLU A 120 9.53 -0.82 -25.04
CA GLU A 120 9.42 -1.92 -24.07
C GLU A 120 8.20 -1.76 -23.17
N LEU A 121 7.89 -0.52 -22.78
CA LEU A 121 6.73 -0.17 -21.95
C LEU A 121 5.43 -0.32 -22.73
N ALA A 122 5.40 0.14 -23.97
CA ALA A 122 4.24 -0.04 -24.87
C ALA A 122 3.94 -1.53 -25.10
N GLN A 123 4.98 -2.34 -25.31
CA GLN A 123 4.81 -3.79 -25.42
C GLN A 123 4.28 -4.41 -24.12
N TYR A 124 4.83 -4.01 -22.97
CA TYR A 124 4.34 -4.48 -21.67
C TYR A 124 2.85 -4.16 -21.46
N LEU A 125 2.42 -2.93 -21.75
CA LEU A 125 1.02 -2.53 -21.61
C LEU A 125 0.11 -3.31 -22.56
N GLN A 126 0.56 -3.61 -23.78
CA GLN A 126 -0.17 -4.47 -24.70
C GLN A 126 -0.31 -5.90 -24.15
N ASP A 127 0.79 -6.51 -23.69
CA ASP A 127 0.79 -7.86 -23.12
C ASP A 127 -0.19 -7.96 -21.93
N GLU A 128 -0.17 -6.94 -21.06
CA GLU A 128 -1.03 -6.88 -19.89
C GLU A 128 -2.50 -6.62 -20.26
N ALA A 129 -2.78 -5.82 -21.30
CA ALA A 129 -4.14 -5.69 -21.83
C ALA A 129 -4.68 -7.03 -22.36
N GLU A 130 -3.84 -7.82 -23.05
CA GLU A 130 -4.19 -9.16 -23.52
C GLU A 130 -4.43 -10.13 -22.34
N ARG A 131 -3.59 -10.07 -21.29
CA ARG A 131 -3.79 -10.81 -20.03
C ARG A 131 -5.13 -10.48 -19.39
N ARG A 132 -5.42 -9.19 -19.17
CA ARG A 132 -6.69 -8.75 -18.55
C ARG A 132 -7.89 -9.21 -19.38
N ALA A 133 -7.84 -9.08 -20.71
CA ALA A 133 -8.91 -9.55 -21.60
C ALA A 133 -9.11 -11.07 -21.57
N ARG A 134 -8.05 -11.87 -21.37
CA ARG A 134 -8.17 -13.31 -21.15
C ARG A 134 -8.83 -13.62 -19.80
N ILE A 135 -8.33 -13.04 -18.71
CA ILE A 135 -8.86 -13.27 -17.36
C ILE A 135 -10.33 -12.87 -17.28
N HIS A 136 -10.72 -11.73 -17.86
CA HIS A 136 -12.13 -11.34 -17.93
C HIS A 136 -13.00 -12.42 -18.57
N ARG A 137 -12.59 -12.98 -19.71
CA ARG A 137 -13.34 -14.07 -20.38
C ARG A 137 -13.46 -15.33 -19.54
N GLU A 138 -12.43 -15.66 -18.75
CA GLU A 138 -12.44 -16.81 -17.83
C GLU A 138 -13.39 -16.55 -16.64
N LEU A 139 -13.39 -15.34 -16.09
CA LEU A 139 -14.26 -14.94 -15.00
C LEU A 139 -15.73 -14.89 -15.43
N GLU A 140 -16.04 -14.39 -16.61
CA GLU A 140 -17.42 -14.42 -17.17
C GLU A 140 -18.01 -15.83 -17.25
N GLN A 141 -17.18 -16.87 -17.33
CA GLN A 141 -17.65 -18.26 -17.39
C GLN A 141 -17.82 -18.91 -16.01
N SER A 142 -17.14 -18.37 -14.99
CA SER A 142 -17.01 -19.01 -13.67
C SER A 142 -17.65 -18.18 -12.57
N LYS A 143 -17.20 -16.94 -12.41
CA LYS A 143 -17.71 -15.94 -11.48
C LYS A 143 -17.63 -14.56 -12.16
N PRO A 144 -18.68 -14.14 -12.88
CA PRO A 144 -18.74 -12.84 -13.55
C PRO A 144 -18.53 -11.69 -12.57
N LEU A 145 -18.00 -10.57 -13.06
CA LEU A 145 -17.80 -9.39 -12.23
C LEU A 145 -19.12 -8.62 -12.11
N GLY A 146 -19.43 -8.17 -10.89
CA GLY A 146 -20.51 -7.21 -10.66
C GLY A 146 -20.19 -5.83 -11.23
N GLU A 147 -21.23 -5.00 -11.35
CA GLU A 147 -21.08 -3.59 -11.72
C GLU A 147 -20.18 -2.87 -10.70
N GLY A 148 -19.11 -2.22 -11.18
CA GLY A 148 -18.17 -1.48 -10.33
C GLY A 148 -17.27 -2.33 -9.42
N GLU A 149 -17.37 -3.66 -9.44
CA GLU A 149 -16.61 -4.57 -8.56
C GLU A 149 -15.10 -4.33 -8.67
N LEU A 150 -14.56 -4.43 -9.90
CA LEU A 150 -13.13 -4.21 -10.15
C LEU A 150 -12.69 -2.78 -9.80
N TYR A 151 -13.57 -1.79 -9.98
CA TYR A 151 -13.27 -0.40 -9.70
C TYR A 151 -13.01 -0.18 -8.20
N TYR A 152 -13.94 -0.61 -7.35
CA TYR A 152 -13.83 -0.41 -5.90
C TYR A 152 -12.72 -1.27 -5.29
N ASP A 153 -12.50 -2.47 -5.81
CA ASP A 153 -11.38 -3.33 -5.37
C ASP A 153 -10.03 -2.73 -5.76
N ALA A 154 -9.92 -2.10 -6.95
CA ALA A 154 -8.73 -1.36 -7.35
C ALA A 154 -8.51 -0.10 -6.51
N ARG A 155 -9.59 0.59 -6.08
CA ARG A 155 -9.50 1.72 -5.13
C ARG A 155 -9.01 1.26 -3.77
N LEU A 156 -9.46 0.10 -3.28
CA LEU A 156 -8.95 -0.47 -2.04
C LEU A 156 -7.46 -0.78 -2.12
N LEU A 157 -7.04 -1.46 -3.19
CA LEU A 157 -5.62 -1.76 -3.41
C LEU A 157 -4.79 -0.47 -3.42
N GLN A 158 -5.19 0.52 -4.20
CA GLN A 158 -4.47 1.79 -4.29
C GLN A 158 -4.41 2.52 -2.94
N PHE A 159 -5.52 2.59 -2.20
CA PHE A 159 -5.51 3.22 -0.88
C PHE A 159 -4.58 2.51 0.11
N CYS A 160 -4.60 1.18 0.14
CA CYS A 160 -3.74 0.40 1.02
C CYS A 160 -2.25 0.48 0.61
N ASP A 161 -1.98 0.52 -0.70
CA ASP A 161 -0.63 0.80 -1.24
C ASP A 161 -0.15 2.19 -0.78
N ASP A 162 -0.90 3.25 -1.08
CA ASP A 162 -0.58 4.63 -0.71
C ASP A 162 -0.35 4.79 0.82
N LEU A 163 -1.20 4.18 1.66
CA LEU A 163 -1.04 4.21 3.11
C LEU A 163 0.21 3.44 3.59
N SER A 164 0.52 2.31 2.97
CA SER A 164 1.75 1.55 3.27
C SER A 164 3.02 2.33 2.87
N LEU A 165 2.97 3.03 1.73
CA LEU A 165 4.04 3.90 1.25
C LEU A 165 4.21 5.12 2.14
N PHE A 166 3.13 5.72 2.64
CA PHE A 166 3.20 6.81 3.64
C PHE A 166 4.04 6.39 4.85
N LEU A 167 3.78 5.20 5.41
CA LEU A 167 4.55 4.70 6.56
C LEU A 167 6.01 4.39 6.23
N ALA A 168 6.30 3.90 5.01
CA ALA A 168 7.66 3.55 4.61
C ALA A 168 8.50 4.77 4.19
N LEU A 169 7.87 5.80 3.62
CA LEU A 169 8.53 7.02 3.11
C LEU A 169 8.71 8.10 4.18
N SER A 170 7.97 8.04 5.28
CA SER A 170 8.05 9.01 6.36
C SER A 170 8.73 8.46 7.61
N GLU A 171 9.30 9.35 8.41
CA GLU A 171 9.70 9.02 9.77
C GLU A 171 8.46 9.02 10.68
N PRO A 172 8.23 7.98 11.49
CA PRO A 172 7.12 7.98 12.44
C PRO A 172 7.20 9.18 13.39
N GLY A 173 6.10 9.92 13.52
CA GLY A 173 6.05 11.13 14.34
C GLY A 173 6.59 12.39 13.66
N SER A 174 6.92 12.35 12.35
CA SER A 174 7.42 13.52 11.62
C SER A 174 6.40 14.66 11.62
N ALA A 175 6.89 15.90 11.55
CA ALA A 175 6.02 17.07 11.51
C ALA A 175 5.24 17.14 10.19
N GLU A 176 4.10 17.83 10.20
CA GLU A 176 3.27 18.01 9.00
C GLU A 176 4.04 18.70 7.85
N SER A 177 4.97 19.59 8.17
CA SER A 177 5.86 20.25 7.19
C SER A 177 6.84 19.29 6.50
N GLU A 178 7.05 18.09 7.06
CA GLU A 178 7.93 17.05 6.53
C GLU A 178 7.14 15.94 5.81
N LYS A 179 5.81 16.07 5.71
CA LYS A 179 4.95 15.13 5.02
C LYS A 179 5.36 15.02 3.54
N HIS A 180 5.44 13.79 3.06
CA HIS A 180 5.80 13.54 1.67
C HIS A 180 4.79 14.21 0.71
N PRO A 181 5.23 14.91 -0.35
CA PRO A 181 4.33 15.69 -1.21
C PRO A 181 3.18 14.90 -1.83
N TRP A 182 3.35 13.59 -2.04
CA TRP A 182 2.30 12.71 -2.55
C TRP A 182 1.05 12.66 -1.68
N PHE A 183 1.17 12.95 -0.38
CA PHE A 183 0.09 12.80 0.59
C PHE A 183 -0.34 14.15 1.19
N ALA A 184 0.12 15.27 0.63
CA ALA A 184 -0.17 16.62 1.13
C ALA A 184 -1.68 16.93 1.13
N ASP A 185 -2.40 16.45 0.11
CA ASP A 185 -3.86 16.63 -0.05
C ASP A 185 -4.65 15.35 0.32
N GLY A 186 -4.07 14.49 1.16
CA GLY A 186 -4.64 13.19 1.52
C GLY A 186 -4.41 12.09 0.47
N PHE A 187 -5.03 10.93 0.67
CA PHE A 187 -4.88 9.77 -0.19
C PHE A 187 -5.78 9.86 -1.43
N SER A 188 -5.17 9.98 -2.60
CA SER A 188 -5.89 10.19 -3.86
C SER A 188 -6.93 9.09 -4.15
N GLY A 189 -8.14 9.48 -4.54
CA GLY A 189 -9.22 8.54 -4.87
C GLY A 189 -9.91 7.86 -3.67
N SER A 190 -9.45 8.09 -2.44
CA SER A 190 -10.13 7.59 -1.24
C SER A 190 -11.49 8.28 -0.98
N GLY A 191 -11.74 9.43 -1.61
CA GLY A 191 -13.04 10.11 -1.62
C GLY A 191 -14.17 9.32 -2.27
N ASP A 192 -13.86 8.29 -3.05
CA ASP A 192 -14.85 7.48 -3.76
C ASP A 192 -15.56 6.47 -2.85
N PHE A 193 -15.00 6.17 -1.68
CA PHE A 193 -15.65 5.29 -0.72
C PHE A 193 -16.82 6.01 -0.06
N SER A 194 -18.01 5.39 -0.04
CA SER A 194 -19.21 6.09 0.41
C SER A 194 -19.18 6.60 1.85
N PHE A 195 -18.37 6.02 2.74
CA PHE A 195 -18.21 6.52 4.12
C PHE A 195 -17.44 7.85 4.21
N THR A 196 -16.66 8.22 3.20
CA THR A 196 -15.86 9.45 3.24
C THR A 196 -16.66 10.69 2.85
N SER A 197 -17.86 10.50 2.29
CA SER A 197 -18.71 11.59 1.80
C SER A 197 -17.98 12.51 0.82
N GLY A 198 -17.10 11.95 -0.03
CA GLY A 198 -16.34 12.70 -1.04
C GLY A 198 -15.06 13.36 -0.52
N ARG A 199 -14.72 13.23 0.78
CA ARG A 199 -13.46 13.76 1.33
C ARG A 199 -12.33 12.74 1.14
N ALA A 200 -11.13 13.20 0.80
CA ALA A 200 -9.95 12.33 0.87
C ALA A 200 -9.72 11.92 2.33
N ILE A 201 -9.23 10.69 2.53
CA ILE A 201 -8.69 10.25 3.81
C ILE A 201 -7.34 10.93 3.99
N GLU A 202 -7.15 11.56 5.13
CA GLU A 202 -5.91 12.23 5.52
C GLU A 202 -5.26 11.47 6.67
N ALA A 203 -3.92 11.50 6.72
CA ALA A 203 -3.12 10.89 7.76
C ALA A 203 -2.35 11.97 8.55
N HIS A 204 -2.38 11.88 9.88
CA HIS A 204 -1.58 12.74 10.75
C HIS A 204 -0.95 11.94 11.87
N TRP A 205 0.34 12.17 12.09
CA TRP A 205 1.05 11.63 13.24
C TRP A 205 0.58 12.32 14.52
N GLN A 206 0.11 11.53 15.48
CA GLN A 206 -0.11 12.00 16.85
C GLN A 206 1.18 11.95 17.66
N ASP A 207 1.97 10.89 17.46
CA ASP A 207 3.29 10.68 18.06
C ASP A 207 4.11 9.68 17.21
N GLN A 208 5.26 9.24 17.72
CA GLN A 208 6.19 8.33 17.03
C GLN A 208 5.65 6.90 16.82
N SER A 209 4.52 6.56 17.42
CA SER A 209 3.91 5.23 17.40
C SER A 209 2.42 5.24 17.05
N THR A 210 1.81 6.42 16.89
CA THR A 210 0.37 6.56 16.69
C THR A 210 0.08 7.43 15.46
N LEU A 211 -0.58 6.82 14.47
CA LEU A 211 -1.10 7.49 13.28
C LEU A 211 -2.62 7.64 13.39
N THR A 212 -3.12 8.83 13.09
CA THR A 212 -4.55 9.11 13.00
C THR A 212 -4.99 9.20 11.54
N LEU A 213 -6.16 8.63 11.21
CA LEU A 213 -6.80 8.71 9.90
C LEU A 213 -8.18 9.36 10.01
N SER A 214 -8.51 10.25 9.07
CA SER A 214 -9.82 10.89 8.97
C SER A 214 -10.18 11.14 7.51
N PRO A 215 -11.33 10.65 6.98
CA PRO A 215 -12.29 9.77 7.65
C PRO A 215 -11.72 8.38 7.96
N PHE A 216 -12.12 7.77 9.08
CA PHE A 216 -11.52 6.50 9.52
C PHE A 216 -12.00 5.30 8.66
N PRO A 217 -11.10 4.57 7.98
CA PRO A 217 -11.48 3.53 7.00
C PRO A 217 -11.70 2.14 7.58
N PHE A 218 -11.20 1.87 8.80
CA PHE A 218 -11.16 0.53 9.36
C PHE A 218 -12.36 0.25 10.28
N THR A 219 -12.63 -1.03 10.52
CA THR A 219 -13.71 -1.47 11.42
C THR A 219 -13.38 -1.22 12.90
N GLN A 220 -12.09 -1.05 13.23
CA GLN A 220 -11.58 -0.79 14.57
C GLN A 220 -10.18 -0.15 14.49
N GLU A 221 -9.67 0.30 15.63
CA GLU A 221 -8.26 0.62 15.79
C GLU A 221 -7.40 -0.63 15.54
N ILE A 222 -6.26 -0.46 14.88
CA ILE A 222 -5.38 -1.57 14.49
C ILE A 222 -3.94 -1.28 14.88
N GLU A 223 -3.21 -2.31 15.25
CA GLU A 223 -1.75 -2.29 15.35
C GLU A 223 -1.18 -2.98 14.13
N VAL A 224 -0.25 -2.32 13.45
CA VAL A 224 0.49 -2.88 12.32
C VAL A 224 1.98 -2.81 12.61
N SER A 225 2.73 -3.75 12.04
CA SER A 225 4.19 -3.71 12.07
C SER A 225 4.77 -3.94 10.68
N PHE A 226 5.96 -3.38 10.46
CA PHE A 226 6.73 -3.61 9.26
C PHE A 226 8.22 -3.54 9.57
N LYS A 227 9.02 -4.22 8.76
CA LYS A 227 10.46 -4.32 8.93
C LYS A 227 11.22 -3.30 8.12
N LEU A 228 12.29 -2.79 8.71
CA LEU A 228 13.23 -1.88 8.06
C LEU A 228 14.67 -2.20 8.44
N ARG A 229 15.62 -1.68 7.67
CA ARG A 229 17.05 -1.66 8.05
C ARG A 229 17.55 -0.22 8.02
N ARG A 230 18.33 0.16 9.03
CA ARG A 230 19.04 1.44 9.07
C ARG A 230 20.50 1.21 8.68
N VAL A 231 20.81 1.37 7.41
CA VAL A 231 22.16 1.10 6.87
C VAL A 231 23.00 2.37 6.90
N SER A 232 24.09 2.38 7.67
CA SER A 232 24.95 3.56 7.79
C SER A 232 25.67 3.89 6.47
N ARG A 233 25.74 5.17 6.09
CA ARG A 233 26.56 5.61 4.95
C ARG A 233 28.03 5.21 5.11
N LYS A 234 28.58 5.34 6.32
CA LYS A 234 29.95 4.92 6.65
C LYS A 234 30.17 3.43 6.42
N GLU A 235 29.19 2.60 6.75
CA GLU A 235 29.28 1.17 6.47
C GLU A 235 29.23 0.89 4.96
N ILE A 236 28.38 1.57 4.21
CA ILE A 236 28.32 1.44 2.75
C ILE A 236 29.67 1.81 2.11
N GLU A 237 30.30 2.90 2.55
CA GLU A 237 31.63 3.32 2.07
C GLU A 237 32.71 2.28 2.35
N GLN A 238 32.63 1.59 3.50
CA GLN A 238 33.66 0.65 3.94
C GLN A 238 33.53 -0.74 3.31
N LYS A 239 32.30 -1.25 3.13
CA LYS A 239 32.06 -2.65 2.71
C LYS A 239 31.19 -2.78 1.45
N GLY A 240 30.70 -1.68 0.89
CA GLY A 240 29.75 -1.66 -0.23
C GLY A 240 28.31 -1.89 0.22
N LEU A 241 27.35 -1.38 -0.55
CA LEU A 241 25.92 -1.39 -0.21
C LEU A 241 25.38 -2.80 0.06
N ALA A 242 25.60 -3.73 -0.86
CA ALA A 242 25.05 -5.08 -0.77
C ALA A 242 25.50 -5.84 0.49
N ARG A 243 26.76 -5.63 0.92
CA ARG A 243 27.29 -6.24 2.14
C ARG A 243 26.81 -5.50 3.38
N ALA A 244 26.80 -4.17 3.35
CA ALA A 244 26.26 -3.37 4.45
C ALA A 244 24.81 -3.73 4.75
N TYR A 245 23.94 -3.71 3.74
CA TYR A 245 22.52 -4.04 3.87
C TYR A 245 22.28 -5.45 4.43
N ARG A 246 23.08 -6.44 4.03
CA ARG A 246 22.95 -7.83 4.48
C ARG A 246 23.39 -8.04 5.93
N GLU A 247 24.40 -7.30 6.37
CA GLU A 247 24.94 -7.39 7.73
C GLU A 247 24.17 -6.52 8.74
N THR A 248 23.45 -5.49 8.27
CA THR A 248 22.56 -4.68 9.11
C THR A 248 21.36 -5.52 9.55
N LEU A 249 21.05 -5.49 10.85
CA LEU A 249 19.91 -6.21 11.40
C LEU A 249 18.58 -5.56 10.98
N GLU A 250 17.55 -6.38 10.83
CA GLU A 250 16.18 -5.90 10.67
C GLU A 250 15.66 -5.35 11.99
N GLU A 251 15.04 -4.19 11.93
CA GLU A 251 14.28 -3.54 13.00
C GLU A 251 12.80 -3.66 12.67
N GLU A 252 11.96 -3.84 13.68
CA GLU A 252 10.50 -3.83 13.54
C GLU A 252 9.98 -2.46 13.99
N CYS A 253 9.25 -1.77 13.11
CA CYS A 253 8.48 -0.58 13.45
C CYS A 253 7.04 -0.98 13.72
N ARG A 254 6.46 -0.50 14.82
CA ARG A 254 5.06 -0.75 15.19
C ARG A 254 4.29 0.54 15.27
N ILE A 255 3.16 0.59 14.58
CA ILE A 255 2.30 1.76 14.50
C ILE A 255 0.87 1.36 14.89
N THR A 256 0.31 2.10 15.84
CA THR A 256 -1.13 2.07 16.12
C THR A 256 -1.82 3.04 15.14
N VAL A 257 -2.83 2.56 14.43
CA VAL A 257 -3.66 3.38 13.55
C VAL A 257 -5.04 3.56 14.17
N THR A 258 -5.40 4.81 14.46
CA THR A 258 -6.65 5.19 15.12
C THR A 258 -7.39 6.30 14.36
N HIS A 259 -8.57 6.65 14.83
CA HIS A 259 -9.42 7.69 14.28
C HIS A 259 -8.86 9.08 14.55
N GLY A 260 -9.13 10.03 13.65
CA GLY A 260 -8.87 11.45 13.89
C GLY A 260 -9.70 12.00 15.05
N PRO A 261 -9.25 13.10 15.68
CA PRO A 261 -9.88 13.67 16.88
C PRO A 261 -11.37 14.05 16.69
N ASP A 262 -11.79 14.36 15.46
CA ASP A 262 -13.18 14.74 15.14
C ASP A 262 -14.13 13.55 14.90
N GLU A 263 -13.61 12.31 14.87
CA GLU A 263 -14.38 11.09 14.56
C GLU A 263 -14.38 10.05 15.70
N ALA A 264 -13.99 10.45 16.92
CA ALA A 264 -14.00 9.55 18.07
C ALA A 264 -15.37 8.90 18.26
N PRO A 265 -15.44 7.56 18.46
CA PRO A 265 -16.71 6.89 18.67
C PRO A 265 -17.38 7.50 19.89
N GLN A 266 -18.57 8.08 19.69
CA GLN A 266 -19.43 8.49 20.80
C GLN A 266 -19.61 7.28 21.71
N ALA A 267 -18.99 7.31 22.90
CA ALA A 267 -19.21 6.30 23.92
C ALA A 267 -20.73 6.17 24.09
N LYS A 268 -21.25 4.95 23.91
CA LYS A 268 -22.67 4.64 24.10
C LYS A 268 -23.11 5.05 25.51
N ALA A 269 -23.62 6.27 25.64
CA ALA A 269 -24.39 6.69 26.81
C ALA A 269 -25.81 6.15 26.63
N ASP A 270 -26.01 4.88 26.94
CA ASP A 270 -27.34 4.33 27.11
C ASP A 270 -27.41 3.55 28.43
N ALA A 271 -27.79 4.27 29.48
CA ALA A 271 -28.18 3.70 30.77
C ALA A 271 -29.20 4.62 31.46
N GLY A 272 -30.45 4.49 31.05
CA GLY A 272 -31.56 4.33 32.00
C GLY A 272 -32.30 5.59 32.46
N GLU A 273 -33.30 6.01 31.68
CA GLU A 273 -34.53 6.59 32.25
C GLU A 273 -35.70 5.64 32.01
N ARG A 274 -35.97 4.76 32.98
CA ARG A 274 -37.30 4.17 33.13
C ARG A 274 -38.15 5.12 33.97
N SER A 275 -38.90 5.96 33.28
CA SER A 275 -40.15 6.52 33.75
C SER A 275 -41.09 5.39 34.20
N ALA A 276 -41.44 5.36 35.48
CA ALA A 276 -42.59 4.63 35.98
C ALA A 276 -43.63 5.67 36.43
N GLY A 277 -44.65 5.85 35.59
CA GLY A 277 -45.81 6.69 35.87
C GLY A 277 -46.73 6.08 36.93
N GLN A 278 -47.15 6.96 37.84
CA GLN A 278 -48.48 7.16 38.41
C GLN A 278 -49.50 6.01 38.34
N GLY A 279 -50.00 5.62 39.52
CA GLY A 279 -51.32 5.06 39.71
C GLY A 279 -51.90 5.50 41.06
N VAL A 280 -52.88 6.41 41.02
CA VAL A 280 -54.07 6.52 41.91
C VAL A 280 -55.18 7.15 41.09
#